data_AF-A0A2E2NA94-F1
#
_entry.id   AF-A0A2E2NA94-F1
#
_cell.length_a   1.000
_cell.length_b   1.000
_cell.length_c   1.000
_cell.angle_alpha   90.00
_cell.angle_beta   90.00
_cell.angle_gamma   90.00
#
_symmetry.space_group_name_H-M   'P 1'
#
loop_
_entity.id
_entity.type
_entity.pdbx_description
1 polymer ?
#
loop_
_entity_poly.entity_id
_entity_poly.type
_entity_poly.pdbx_seq_one_letter_code
_entity_poly.pdbx_strand_id
1 'polypeptide(L)'
;MTLIPFLVLALCVGSASAQDAPSPATAEQLKAEAEQRALARTQAAEQDLWTRQNVTRFENRVGEAADLFAELERRHTSLTEWMTSLLTSEDGKRLGLNPTVAIQFVAYQEQPVMRLADFDAKRGFLAELETFLKESQASPQVGYVPDAERVREADDAYLWARDRLARVAETEAWLKTTLATVDLDADVSAMPTLEQLIQNYLARRHQLWIENTVEGKRLAAEQVAPEIQENARQVELERALFETEQLLREATQALEKQRLDFERKLREQDVIMKERAAAALREYEERIAEIDRVNRLAEAARKQRDVASQIEAQEMDDEAQRMLLVARCRSASVQRDLRPFLDAGVWQPGDSRTTRRLEAGPMSYQALLAFGALEDNMEGLQSLLGIANARGCNMVNNRVHGIKGPNGHPDADRTKWGYDVTFSKLSREQLAEVQRIQKLLIELGPTLVEEGMLAR
;
A
#
# COMPACT_ATOMS: atom_id res chain seq x y z
N MET A 1 -42.67 40.75 5.33
CA MET A 1 -42.23 39.89 4.21
C MET A 1 -43.47 39.42 3.50
N THR A 2 -43.89 40.18 2.51
CA THR A 2 -45.17 40.03 1.81
C THR A 2 -44.83 39.97 0.33
N LEU A 3 -44.88 38.76 -0.21
CA LEU A 3 -44.59 38.47 -1.61
C LEU A 3 -45.75 38.96 -2.48
N ILE A 4 -45.45 40.00 -3.24
CA ILE A 4 -46.24 40.54 -4.35
C ILE A 4 -46.24 39.50 -5.48
N PRO A 5 -47.38 39.08 -6.04
CA PRO A 5 -47.34 38.35 -7.30
C PRO A 5 -47.05 39.36 -8.43
N PHE A 6 -45.90 39.12 -9.05
CA PHE A 6 -45.40 39.76 -10.26
C PHE A 6 -46.46 39.78 -11.36
N LEU A 7 -46.85 40.99 -11.76
CA LEU A 7 -47.50 41.27 -13.03
C LEU A 7 -46.46 41.08 -14.16
N VAL A 8 -46.34 39.86 -14.71
CA VAL A 8 -45.53 39.61 -15.91
C VAL A 8 -46.29 40.13 -17.12
N LEU A 9 -46.00 41.37 -17.46
CA LEU A 9 -46.39 42.02 -18.70
C LEU A 9 -45.52 41.43 -19.82
N ALA A 10 -45.94 40.29 -20.37
CA ALA A 10 -45.31 39.70 -21.54
C ALA A 10 -45.61 40.55 -22.78
N LEU A 11 -44.71 41.47 -23.10
CA LEU A 11 -44.60 42.06 -24.42
C LEU A 11 -44.27 40.94 -25.43
N CYS A 12 -45.29 40.38 -26.07
CA CYS A 12 -45.11 39.60 -27.28
C CYS A 12 -44.93 40.55 -28.46
N VAL A 13 -43.70 41.02 -28.66
CA VAL A 13 -43.23 41.52 -29.96
C VAL A 13 -43.05 40.28 -30.85
N GLY A 14 -44.13 39.89 -31.52
CA GLY A 14 -44.18 38.78 -32.47
C GLY A 14 -44.27 39.32 -33.89
N SER A 15 -43.22 39.11 -34.65
CA SER A 15 -43.02 39.39 -36.07
C SER A 15 -44.29 39.27 -36.93
N ALA A 16 -44.67 40.37 -37.59
CA ALA A 16 -45.61 40.35 -38.71
C ALA A 16 -44.97 39.59 -39.89
N SER A 17 -45.11 38.26 -39.89
CA SER A 17 -44.96 37.48 -41.10
C SER A 17 -46.23 37.69 -41.94
N ALA A 18 -46.06 38.18 -43.17
CA ALA A 18 -47.09 38.18 -44.18
C ALA A 18 -47.48 36.73 -44.46
N GLN A 19 -48.53 36.25 -43.79
CA GLN A 19 -49.15 34.95 -44.04
C GLN A 19 -50.25 35.12 -45.09
N ASP A 20 -50.27 34.13 -45.98
CA ASP A 20 -51.09 34.00 -47.18
C ASP A 20 -52.56 34.40 -46.99
N ALA A 21 -53.12 35.04 -48.03
CA ALA A 21 -54.55 35.24 -48.15
C ALA A 21 -55.25 33.87 -48.03
N PRO A 22 -56.28 33.73 -47.17
CA PRO A 22 -57.00 32.47 -47.03
C PRO A 22 -57.58 32.09 -48.39
N SER A 23 -57.19 30.91 -48.89
CA SER A 23 -57.83 30.33 -50.06
C SER A 23 -59.35 30.26 -49.82
N PRO A 24 -60.20 30.56 -50.82
CA PRO A 24 -61.65 30.54 -50.64
C PRO A 24 -62.07 29.16 -50.17
N ALA A 25 -62.79 29.12 -49.02
CA ALA A 25 -63.20 27.86 -48.41
C ALA A 25 -63.97 27.01 -49.44
N THR A 26 -63.54 25.76 -49.64
CA THR A 26 -64.22 24.86 -50.58
C THR A 26 -65.61 24.50 -50.05
N ALA A 27 -66.56 24.17 -50.94
CA ALA A 27 -67.92 23.80 -50.52
C ALA A 27 -67.95 22.64 -49.51
N GLU A 28 -66.96 21.75 -49.56
CA GLU A 28 -66.75 20.68 -48.56
C GLU A 28 -66.35 21.22 -47.19
N GLN A 29 -65.50 22.26 -47.12
CA GLN A 29 -65.13 22.90 -45.85
C GLN A 29 -66.34 23.57 -45.19
N LEU A 30 -67.18 24.26 -45.97
CA LEU A 30 -68.42 24.87 -45.45
C LEU A 30 -69.41 23.82 -44.91
N LYS A 31 -69.51 22.65 -45.57
CA LYS A 31 -70.35 21.55 -45.10
C LYS A 31 -69.82 20.93 -43.82
N ALA A 32 -68.51 20.66 -43.75
CA ALA A 32 -67.86 20.15 -42.55
C ALA A 32 -68.00 21.11 -41.36
N GLU A 33 -67.84 22.42 -41.58
CA GLU A 33 -68.07 23.44 -40.54
C GLU A 33 -69.53 23.48 -40.08
N ALA A 34 -70.50 23.33 -40.98
CA ALA A 34 -71.92 23.31 -40.62
C ALA A 34 -72.26 22.07 -39.77
N GLU A 35 -71.72 20.90 -40.13
CA GLU A 35 -71.85 19.66 -39.36
C GLU A 35 -71.18 19.79 -37.97
N GLN A 36 -69.98 20.38 -37.89
CA GLN A 36 -69.31 20.66 -36.62
C GLN A 36 -70.11 21.64 -35.74
N ARG A 37 -70.68 22.70 -36.31
CA ARG A 37 -71.55 23.64 -35.58
C ARG A 37 -72.83 22.96 -35.10
N ALA A 38 -73.42 22.05 -35.88
CA ALA A 38 -74.60 21.29 -35.46
C ALA A 38 -74.27 20.36 -34.28
N LEU A 39 -73.15 19.62 -34.34
CA LEU A 39 -72.67 18.77 -33.24
C LEU A 39 -72.34 19.59 -31.99
N ALA A 40 -71.70 20.75 -32.14
CA ALA A 40 -71.41 21.63 -31.01
C ALA A 40 -72.70 22.15 -30.35
N ARG A 41 -73.76 22.42 -31.12
CA ARG A 41 -75.07 22.82 -30.57
C ARG A 41 -75.76 21.68 -29.83
N THR A 42 -75.70 20.45 -30.33
CA THR A 42 -76.28 19.30 -29.63
C THR A 42 -75.53 19.01 -28.33
N GLN A 43 -74.19 19.03 -28.36
CA GLN A 43 -73.37 18.86 -27.16
C GLN A 43 -73.62 19.96 -26.12
N ALA A 44 -73.71 21.23 -26.55
CA ALA A 44 -74.05 22.34 -25.65
C ALA A 44 -75.43 22.17 -25.03
N ALA A 45 -76.44 21.76 -25.82
CA ALA A 45 -77.79 21.53 -25.31
C ALA A 45 -77.85 20.35 -24.30
N GLU A 46 -77.10 19.28 -24.54
CA GLU A 46 -76.97 18.15 -23.61
C GLU A 46 -76.27 18.56 -22.31
N GLN A 47 -75.18 19.33 -22.40
CA GLN A 47 -74.47 19.87 -21.24
C GLN A 47 -75.35 20.83 -20.43
N ASP A 48 -76.13 21.70 -21.09
CA ASP A 48 -77.07 22.60 -20.44
C ASP A 48 -78.18 21.82 -19.70
N LEU A 49 -78.72 20.77 -20.32
CA LEU A 49 -79.72 19.92 -19.70
C LEU A 49 -79.17 19.19 -18.47
N TRP A 50 -77.99 18.59 -18.60
CA TRP A 50 -77.30 17.91 -17.50
C TRP A 50 -77.00 18.87 -16.34
N THR A 51 -76.51 20.07 -16.66
CA THR A 51 -76.23 21.13 -15.68
C THR A 51 -77.50 21.52 -14.92
N ARG A 52 -78.61 21.77 -15.62
CA ARG A 52 -79.89 22.09 -14.97
C ARG A 52 -80.37 20.96 -14.06
N GLN A 53 -80.27 19.71 -14.51
CA GLN A 53 -80.66 18.56 -13.69
C GLN A 53 -79.83 18.46 -12.41
N ASN A 54 -78.52 18.72 -12.48
CA ASN A 54 -77.66 18.67 -11.30
C ASN A 54 -77.93 19.82 -10.33
N VAL A 55 -78.15 21.04 -10.83
CA VAL A 55 -78.55 22.18 -10.00
C VAL A 55 -79.86 21.86 -9.28
N THR A 56 -80.89 21.40 -9.99
CA THR A 56 -82.18 21.04 -9.37
C THR A 56 -82.05 19.90 -8.36
N ARG A 57 -81.23 18.88 -8.64
CA ARG A 57 -80.97 17.80 -7.67
C ARG A 57 -80.29 18.31 -6.41
N PHE A 58 -79.30 19.19 -6.57
CA PHE A 58 -78.58 19.81 -5.46
C PHE A 58 -79.52 20.70 -4.63
N GLU A 59 -80.33 21.55 -5.26
CA GLU A 59 -81.35 22.37 -4.60
C GLU A 59 -82.35 21.52 -3.81
N ASN A 60 -82.90 20.47 -4.43
CA ASN A 60 -83.81 19.55 -3.75
C ASN A 60 -83.13 18.86 -2.57
N ARG A 61 -81.86 18.44 -2.70
CA ARG A 61 -81.11 17.78 -1.63
C ARG A 61 -80.90 18.72 -0.44
N VAL A 62 -80.53 19.98 -0.68
CA VAL A 62 -80.38 20.99 0.38
C VAL A 62 -81.72 21.27 1.06
N GLY A 63 -82.81 21.40 0.30
CA GLY A 63 -84.15 21.58 0.85
C GLY A 63 -84.61 20.38 1.70
N GLU A 64 -84.45 19.16 1.19
CA GLU A 64 -84.75 17.93 1.94
C GLU A 64 -83.93 17.82 3.23
N ALA A 65 -82.65 18.21 3.19
CA ALA A 65 -81.83 18.27 4.39
C ALA A 65 -82.40 19.29 5.38
N ALA A 66 -82.78 20.49 4.94
CA ALA A 66 -83.32 21.54 5.82
C ALA A 66 -84.59 21.08 6.55
N ASP A 67 -85.51 20.44 5.82
CA ASP A 67 -86.73 19.87 6.39
C ASP A 67 -86.41 18.78 7.42
N LEU A 68 -85.44 17.90 7.14
CA LEU A 68 -84.99 16.88 8.08
C LEU A 68 -84.34 17.47 9.34
N PHE A 69 -83.55 18.54 9.22
CA PHE A 69 -82.95 19.23 10.36
C PHE A 69 -84.01 19.89 11.25
N ALA A 70 -85.01 20.56 10.65
CA ALA A 70 -86.12 21.15 11.40
C ALA A 70 -86.95 20.10 12.15
N GLU A 71 -87.24 18.98 11.50
CA GLU A 71 -87.96 17.87 12.12
C GLU A 71 -87.13 17.17 13.21
N LEU A 72 -85.83 17.00 12.98
CA LEU A 72 -84.89 16.46 13.96
C LEU A 72 -84.81 17.35 15.21
N GLU A 73 -84.69 18.67 15.05
CA GLU A 73 -84.68 19.64 16.15
C GLU A 73 -85.96 19.51 17.00
N ARG A 74 -87.12 19.50 16.33
CA ARG A 74 -88.42 19.41 16.97
C ARG A 74 -88.58 18.12 17.76
N ARG A 75 -88.26 16.97 17.16
CA ARG A 75 -88.40 15.66 17.81
C ARG A 75 -87.38 15.45 18.91
N HIS A 76 -86.14 15.86 18.70
CA HIS A 76 -85.11 15.76 19.73
C HIS A 76 -85.43 16.61 20.96
N THR A 77 -85.94 17.83 20.75
CA THR A 77 -86.41 18.70 21.85
C THR A 77 -87.55 18.04 22.61
N SER A 78 -88.58 17.56 21.91
CA SER A 78 -89.71 16.85 22.54
C SER A 78 -89.27 15.59 23.28
N LEU A 79 -88.36 14.79 22.72
CA LEU A 79 -87.80 13.61 23.37
C LEU A 79 -87.02 13.98 24.63
N THR A 80 -86.23 15.05 24.59
CA THR A 80 -85.43 15.52 25.73
C THR A 80 -86.32 16.02 26.87
N GLU A 81 -87.37 16.78 26.55
CA GLU A 81 -88.39 17.21 27.52
C GLU A 81 -89.13 16.00 28.13
N TRP A 82 -89.48 15.02 27.29
CA TRP A 82 -90.13 13.80 27.76
C TRP A 82 -89.21 13.00 28.69
N MET A 83 -87.96 12.76 28.32
CA MET A 83 -86.97 12.11 29.18
C MET A 83 -86.73 12.89 30.48
N THR A 84 -86.69 14.22 30.42
CA THR A 84 -86.53 15.06 31.62
C THR A 84 -87.72 14.95 32.56
N SER A 85 -88.95 14.92 32.05
CA SER A 85 -90.15 14.71 32.87
C SER A 85 -90.23 13.30 33.45
N LEU A 86 -89.71 12.29 32.76
CA LEU A 86 -89.57 10.93 33.28
C LEU A 86 -88.60 10.81 34.46
N LEU A 87 -87.74 11.78 34.72
CA LEU A 87 -86.82 11.70 35.87
C LEU A 87 -87.54 11.78 37.23
N THR A 88 -88.65 12.52 37.29
CA THR A 88 -89.37 12.82 38.54
C THR A 88 -90.82 12.34 38.56
N SER A 89 -91.38 11.98 37.40
CA SER A 89 -92.75 11.45 37.30
C SER A 89 -92.91 10.04 37.89
N GLU A 90 -94.17 9.68 38.20
CA GLU A 90 -94.53 8.33 38.67
C GLU A 90 -94.21 7.25 37.62
N ASP A 91 -94.37 7.55 36.32
CA ASP A 91 -93.98 6.66 35.22
C ASP A 91 -92.47 6.41 35.20
N GLY A 92 -91.70 7.45 35.52
CA GLY A 92 -90.26 7.35 35.79
C GLY A 92 -89.92 6.37 36.90
N LYS A 93 -90.59 6.49 38.06
CA LYS A 93 -90.39 5.56 39.18
C LYS A 93 -90.64 4.12 38.76
N ARG A 94 -91.71 3.90 37.99
CA ARG A 94 -92.03 2.56 37.48
C ARG A 94 -91.02 2.04 36.46
N LEU A 95 -90.50 2.88 35.56
CA LEU A 95 -89.37 2.51 34.67
C LEU A 95 -88.14 2.07 35.48
N GLY A 96 -87.89 2.76 36.60
CA GLY A 96 -86.80 2.48 37.51
C GLY A 96 -86.87 1.11 38.21
N LEU A 97 -88.03 0.46 38.23
CA LEU A 97 -88.17 -0.89 38.80
C LEU A 97 -87.46 -1.97 38.00
N ASN A 98 -87.19 -1.72 36.71
CA ASN A 98 -86.39 -2.59 35.89
C ASN A 98 -84.96 -2.03 35.74
N PRO A 99 -83.95 -2.64 36.38
CA PRO A 99 -82.58 -2.14 36.34
C PRO A 99 -82.01 -2.05 34.92
N THR A 100 -82.38 -2.97 34.03
CA THR A 100 -81.91 -2.96 32.63
C THR A 100 -82.44 -1.75 31.88
N VAL A 101 -83.71 -1.41 32.09
CA VAL A 101 -84.34 -0.22 31.51
C VAL A 101 -83.70 1.05 32.06
N ALA A 102 -83.50 1.13 33.38
CA ALA A 102 -82.83 2.27 34.01
C ALA A 102 -81.42 2.48 33.46
N ILE A 103 -80.63 1.41 33.28
CA ILE A 103 -79.29 1.47 32.69
C ILE A 103 -79.34 1.96 31.24
N GLN A 104 -80.28 1.46 30.43
CA GLN A 104 -80.44 1.90 29.05
C GLN A 104 -80.88 3.37 28.98
N PHE A 105 -81.72 3.81 29.90
CA PHE A 105 -82.09 5.22 30.04
C PHE A 105 -80.87 6.10 30.36
N VAL A 106 -80.00 5.68 31.29
CA VAL A 106 -78.72 6.34 31.57
C VAL A 106 -77.84 6.41 30.34
N ALA A 107 -77.76 5.33 29.56
CA ALA A 107 -76.96 5.31 28.33
C ALA A 107 -77.42 6.39 27.34
N TYR A 108 -78.72 6.61 27.17
CA TYR A 108 -79.23 7.70 26.33
C TYR A 108 -78.97 9.10 26.90
N GLN A 109 -78.91 9.26 28.22
CA GLN A 109 -78.51 10.54 28.82
C GLN A 109 -77.01 10.83 28.66
N GLU A 110 -76.15 9.83 28.89
CA GLU A 110 -74.70 9.97 28.75
C GLU A 110 -74.29 10.09 27.27
N GLN A 111 -75.05 9.45 26.37
CA GLN A 111 -74.83 9.47 24.93
C GLN A 111 -76.14 9.85 24.22
N PRO A 112 -76.50 11.15 24.22
CA PRO A 112 -77.70 11.60 23.54
C PRO A 112 -77.60 11.26 22.06
N VAL A 113 -78.75 10.93 21.44
CA VAL A 113 -78.85 10.58 20.02
C VAL A 113 -78.16 11.62 19.13
N MET A 114 -78.18 12.87 19.57
CA MET A 114 -77.55 14.01 18.93
C MET A 114 -76.98 14.92 20.02
N ARG A 115 -75.73 15.37 19.84
CA ARG A 115 -75.15 16.43 20.67
C ARG A 115 -75.52 17.77 20.05
N LEU A 116 -75.87 18.76 20.89
CA LEU A 116 -76.24 20.10 20.43
C LEU A 116 -75.13 20.75 19.59
N ALA A 117 -73.87 20.63 20.00
CA ALA A 117 -72.74 21.18 19.26
C ALA A 117 -72.60 20.60 17.84
N ASP A 118 -72.83 19.30 17.66
CA ASP A 118 -72.75 18.64 16.35
C ASP A 118 -73.92 19.08 15.45
N PHE A 119 -75.10 19.23 16.04
CA PHE A 119 -76.30 19.73 15.36
C PHE A 119 -76.11 21.18 14.89
N ASP A 120 -75.66 22.07 15.77
CA ASP A 120 -75.45 23.48 15.46
C ASP A 120 -74.40 23.66 14.36
N ALA A 121 -73.31 22.89 14.42
CA ALA A 121 -72.28 22.90 13.38
C ALA A 121 -72.85 22.48 12.02
N LYS A 122 -73.61 21.38 11.97
CA LYS A 122 -74.21 20.89 10.71
C LYS A 122 -75.33 21.80 10.20
N ARG A 123 -76.12 22.40 11.09
CA ARG A 123 -77.14 23.39 10.76
C ARG A 123 -76.52 24.67 10.20
N GLY A 124 -75.43 25.16 10.79
CA GLY A 124 -74.68 26.30 10.29
C GLY A 124 -74.17 26.06 8.88
N PHE A 125 -73.55 24.89 8.66
CA PHE A 125 -73.13 24.46 7.32
C PHE A 125 -74.29 24.41 6.30
N LEU A 126 -75.45 23.88 6.70
CA LEU A 126 -76.62 23.85 5.84
C LEU A 126 -77.14 25.25 5.50
N ALA A 127 -77.13 26.18 6.46
CA ALA A 127 -77.49 27.57 6.22
C ALA A 127 -76.52 28.27 5.25
N GLU A 128 -75.23 27.92 5.26
CA GLU A 128 -74.26 28.37 4.26
C GLU A 128 -74.61 27.86 2.85
N LEU A 129 -74.98 26.58 2.72
CA LEU A 129 -75.44 26.02 1.44
C LEU A 129 -76.72 26.68 0.93
N GLU A 130 -77.70 26.93 1.80
CA GLU A 130 -78.92 27.66 1.45
C GLU A 130 -78.65 29.09 1.01
N THR A 131 -77.75 29.80 1.70
CA THR A 131 -77.34 31.16 1.35
C THR A 131 -76.66 31.16 -0.01
N PHE A 132 -75.75 30.22 -0.22
CA PHE A 132 -75.06 30.03 -1.49
C PHE A 132 -76.04 29.73 -2.64
N LEU A 133 -77.06 28.90 -2.42
CA LEU A 133 -78.12 28.65 -3.41
C LEU A 133 -78.91 29.92 -3.74
N LYS A 134 -79.31 30.70 -2.71
CA LYS A 134 -80.05 31.96 -2.90
C LYS A 134 -79.22 32.98 -3.70
N GLU A 135 -77.93 33.11 -3.41
CA GLU A 135 -77.02 33.98 -4.17
C GLU A 135 -76.87 33.53 -5.62
N SER A 136 -76.73 32.22 -5.84
CA SER A 136 -76.62 31.63 -7.18
C SER A 136 -77.90 31.80 -8.01
N GLN A 137 -79.07 31.73 -7.36
CA GLN A 137 -80.37 31.99 -8.00
C GLN A 137 -80.58 33.48 -8.31
N ALA A 138 -80.13 34.37 -7.41
CA ALA A 138 -80.27 35.82 -7.57
C ALA A 138 -79.35 36.37 -8.68
N SER A 139 -78.19 35.76 -8.88
CA SER A 139 -77.22 36.12 -9.93
C SER A 139 -76.80 34.87 -10.71
N PRO A 140 -77.67 34.36 -11.62
CA PRO A 140 -77.39 33.12 -12.34
C PRO A 140 -76.16 33.31 -13.23
N GLN A 141 -75.03 32.78 -12.81
CA GLN A 141 -73.85 32.68 -13.67
C GLN A 141 -74.21 31.71 -14.80
N VAL A 142 -74.07 32.18 -16.05
CA VAL A 142 -74.31 31.34 -17.23
C VAL A 142 -73.39 30.12 -17.15
N GLY A 143 -73.97 28.92 -17.06
CA GLY A 143 -73.23 27.66 -16.94
C GLY A 143 -72.83 27.24 -15.52
N TYR A 144 -73.46 27.80 -14.48
CA TYR A 144 -73.20 27.37 -13.11
C TYR A 144 -73.53 25.88 -12.89
N VAL A 145 -72.53 25.12 -12.41
CA VAL A 145 -72.66 23.73 -11.95
C VAL A 145 -72.17 23.69 -10.50
N PRO A 146 -72.92 23.09 -9.56
CA PRO A 146 -72.43 22.88 -8.21
C PRO A 146 -71.15 22.08 -8.21
N ASP A 147 -70.17 22.55 -7.44
CA ASP A 147 -68.93 21.81 -7.25
C ASP A 147 -69.22 20.45 -6.61
N ALA A 148 -68.49 19.43 -7.04
CA ALA A 148 -68.69 18.05 -6.58
C ALA A 148 -68.51 17.92 -5.07
N GLU A 149 -67.66 18.75 -4.47
CA GLU A 149 -67.50 18.83 -3.02
C GLU A 149 -68.79 19.30 -2.34
N ARG A 150 -69.38 20.41 -2.79
CA ARG A 150 -70.64 20.92 -2.23
C ARG A 150 -71.80 19.95 -2.36
N VAL A 151 -71.90 19.25 -3.49
CA VAL A 151 -72.91 18.20 -3.68
C VAL A 151 -72.73 17.10 -2.65
N ARG A 152 -71.49 16.64 -2.44
CA ARG A 152 -71.19 15.63 -1.43
C ARG A 152 -71.53 16.12 -0.03
N GLU A 153 -71.21 17.36 0.30
CA GLU A 153 -71.49 17.91 1.61
C GLU A 153 -73.01 18.05 1.89
N ALA A 154 -73.81 18.40 0.87
CA ALA A 154 -75.27 18.41 0.97
C ALA A 154 -75.84 17.00 1.17
N ASP A 155 -75.31 16.00 0.44
CA ASP A 155 -75.66 14.59 0.63
C ASP A 155 -75.26 14.10 2.04
N ASP A 156 -74.08 14.48 2.53
CA ASP A 156 -73.62 14.14 3.88
C ASP A 156 -74.51 14.75 4.96
N ALA A 157 -74.92 16.02 4.80
CA ALA A 157 -75.86 16.67 5.72
C ALA A 157 -77.22 15.96 5.73
N TYR A 158 -77.76 15.63 4.55
CA TYR A 158 -79.00 14.88 4.41
C TYR A 158 -78.93 13.50 5.07
N LEU A 159 -77.90 12.71 4.76
CA LEU A 159 -77.73 11.35 5.30
C LEU A 159 -77.53 11.38 6.82
N TRP A 160 -76.77 12.35 7.33
CA TRP A 160 -76.59 12.55 8.76
C TRP A 160 -77.91 12.87 9.45
N ALA A 161 -78.70 13.82 8.93
CA ALA A 161 -79.98 14.20 9.53
C ALA A 161 -80.97 13.03 9.53
N ARG A 162 -81.00 12.27 8.43
CA ARG A 162 -81.84 11.07 8.29
C ARG A 162 -81.46 9.97 9.29
N ASP A 163 -80.17 9.66 9.45
CA ASP A 163 -79.70 8.68 10.46
C ASP A 163 -80.09 9.11 11.88
N ARG A 164 -79.84 10.38 12.22
CA ARG A 164 -80.17 10.92 13.54
C ARG A 164 -81.67 10.91 13.80
N LEU A 165 -82.49 11.25 12.81
CA LEU A 165 -83.95 11.21 12.92
C LEU A 165 -84.46 9.77 13.13
N ALA A 166 -83.87 8.79 12.45
CA ALA A 166 -84.20 7.39 12.65
C ALA A 166 -83.87 6.91 14.07
N ARG A 167 -82.70 7.30 14.61
CA ARG A 167 -82.32 7.01 15.99
C ARG A 167 -83.24 7.68 17.03
N VAL A 168 -83.66 8.93 16.79
CA VAL A 168 -84.64 9.59 17.67
C VAL A 168 -85.95 8.81 17.66
N ALA A 169 -86.41 8.36 16.50
CA ALA A 169 -87.60 7.55 16.38
C ALA A 169 -87.49 6.19 17.09
N GLU A 170 -86.32 5.54 17.00
CA GLU A 170 -86.03 4.30 17.72
C GLU A 170 -86.09 4.49 19.23
N THR A 171 -85.45 5.55 19.76
CA THR A 171 -85.49 5.87 21.20
C THR A 171 -86.89 6.19 21.68
N GLU A 172 -87.67 6.97 20.90
CA GLU A 172 -89.07 7.23 21.21
C GLU A 172 -89.90 5.94 21.24
N ALA A 173 -89.73 5.06 20.24
CA ALA A 173 -90.46 3.80 20.16
C ALA A 173 -90.09 2.86 21.32
N TRP A 174 -88.81 2.80 21.68
CA TRP A 174 -88.32 2.05 22.83
C TRP A 174 -88.94 2.57 24.13
N LEU A 175 -88.93 3.89 24.38
CA LEU A 175 -89.55 4.48 25.57
C LEU A 175 -91.05 4.18 25.64
N LYS A 176 -91.78 4.35 24.53
CA LYS A 176 -93.22 4.08 24.46
C LYS A 176 -93.53 2.61 24.76
N THR A 177 -92.78 1.70 24.14
CA THR A 177 -92.95 0.26 24.33
C THR A 177 -92.64 -0.13 25.77
N THR A 178 -91.55 0.39 26.31
CA THR A 178 -91.12 0.08 27.68
C THR A 178 -92.16 0.56 28.69
N LEU A 179 -92.64 1.81 28.57
CA LEU A 179 -93.71 2.34 29.42
C LEU A 179 -95.02 1.56 29.31
N ALA A 180 -95.36 1.04 28.12
CA ALA A 180 -96.54 0.20 27.94
C ALA A 180 -96.42 -1.18 28.61
N THR A 181 -95.20 -1.68 28.81
CA THR A 181 -94.93 -2.98 29.46
C THR A 181 -94.77 -2.90 30.97
N VAL A 182 -94.68 -1.69 31.51
CA VAL A 182 -94.51 -1.45 32.93
C VAL A 182 -95.82 -1.76 33.68
N ASP A 183 -95.70 -2.31 34.88
CA ASP A 183 -96.84 -2.58 35.76
C ASP A 183 -97.45 -1.26 36.27
N LEU A 184 -98.60 -0.89 35.71
CA LEU A 184 -99.32 0.34 36.07
C LEU A 184 -99.94 0.25 37.47
N ASP A 185 -100.20 -0.96 37.97
CA ASP A 185 -100.82 -1.22 39.27
C ASP A 185 -99.81 -1.24 40.43
N ALA A 186 -98.52 -1.20 40.13
CA ALA A 186 -97.47 -1.09 41.14
C ALA A 186 -97.61 0.22 41.95
N ASP A 187 -97.66 0.09 43.29
CA ASP A 187 -97.63 1.25 44.20
C ASP A 187 -96.23 1.87 44.23
N VAL A 188 -96.07 2.98 43.52
CA VAL A 188 -94.80 3.70 43.40
C VAL A 188 -94.72 4.95 44.28
N SER A 189 -95.70 5.16 45.17
CA SER A 189 -95.76 6.35 46.02
C SER A 189 -94.54 6.48 46.93
N ALA A 190 -94.07 5.36 47.50
CA ALA A 190 -92.91 5.29 48.38
C ALA A 190 -91.57 5.00 47.65
N MET A 191 -91.59 4.83 46.32
CA MET A 191 -90.40 4.46 45.55
C MET A 191 -89.52 5.68 45.24
N PRO A 192 -88.20 5.52 45.19
CA PRO A 192 -87.29 6.57 44.76
C PRO A 192 -87.58 6.98 43.32
N THR A 193 -87.33 8.24 43.00
CA THR A 193 -87.45 8.75 41.62
C THR A 193 -86.44 8.07 40.70
N LEU A 194 -86.72 8.06 39.39
CA LEU A 194 -85.77 7.55 38.40
C LEU A 194 -84.42 8.27 38.52
N GLU A 195 -84.45 9.59 38.74
CA GLU A 195 -83.25 10.38 39.01
C GLU A 195 -82.45 9.84 40.21
N GLN A 196 -83.10 9.57 41.35
CA GLN A 196 -82.43 9.02 42.53
C GLN A 196 -81.83 7.63 42.25
N LEU A 197 -82.55 6.78 41.52
CA LEU A 197 -82.06 5.47 41.11
C LEU A 197 -80.84 5.58 40.18
N ILE A 198 -80.87 6.51 39.23
CA ILE A 198 -79.73 6.80 38.33
C ILE A 198 -78.53 7.29 39.13
N GLN A 199 -78.71 8.25 40.04
CA GLN A 199 -77.62 8.76 40.87
C GLN A 199 -77.00 7.67 41.75
N ASN A 200 -77.82 6.81 42.35
CA ASN A 200 -77.35 5.66 43.12
C ASN A 200 -76.56 4.68 42.24
N TYR A 201 -77.03 4.41 41.02
CA TYR A 201 -76.32 3.58 40.06
C TYR A 201 -74.97 4.18 39.67
N LEU A 202 -74.92 5.47 39.35
CA LEU A 202 -73.68 6.17 38.98
C LEU A 202 -72.67 6.19 40.13
N ALA A 203 -73.13 6.45 41.35
CA ALA A 203 -72.30 6.38 42.55
C ALA A 203 -71.73 4.97 42.76
N ARG A 204 -72.56 3.93 42.59
CA ARG A 204 -72.12 2.53 42.70
C ARG A 204 -71.12 2.17 41.61
N ARG A 205 -71.36 2.59 40.37
CA ARG A 205 -70.44 2.38 39.23
C ARG A 205 -69.08 3.02 39.49
N HIS A 206 -69.06 4.24 40.01
CA HIS A 206 -67.83 4.94 40.37
C HIS A 206 -67.07 4.23 41.51
N GLN A 207 -67.78 3.77 42.54
CA GLN A 207 -67.17 2.99 43.61
C GLN A 207 -66.52 1.70 43.09
N LEU A 208 -67.24 0.94 42.26
CA LEU A 208 -66.69 -0.28 41.63
C LEU A 208 -65.48 0.02 40.75
N TRP A 209 -65.46 1.15 40.04
CA TRP A 209 -64.30 1.56 39.25
C TRP A 209 -63.07 1.81 40.13
N ILE A 210 -63.24 2.48 41.28
CA ILE A 210 -62.16 2.67 42.26
C ILE A 210 -61.68 1.32 42.80
N GLU A 211 -62.61 0.47 43.27
CA GLU A 211 -62.29 -0.86 43.81
C GLU A 211 -61.52 -1.71 42.79
N ASN A 212 -62.00 -1.79 41.54
CA ASN A 212 -61.34 -2.52 40.46
C ASN A 212 -59.98 -1.92 40.08
N THR A 213 -59.83 -0.60 40.17
CA THR A 213 -58.55 0.06 39.89
C THR A 213 -57.52 -0.25 40.98
N VAL A 214 -57.93 -0.23 42.25
CA VAL A 214 -57.06 -0.58 43.38
C VAL A 214 -56.66 -2.05 43.29
N GLU A 215 -57.63 -2.93 43.04
CA GLU A 215 -57.39 -4.37 42.92
C GLU A 215 -56.52 -4.70 41.70
N GLY A 216 -56.78 -4.05 40.56
CA GLY A 216 -55.95 -4.17 39.36
C GLY A 216 -54.50 -3.74 39.61
N LYS A 217 -54.28 -2.65 40.35
CA LYS A 217 -52.94 -2.22 40.77
C LYS A 217 -52.28 -3.22 41.71
N ARG A 218 -53.02 -3.81 42.65
CA ARG A 218 -52.53 -4.84 43.58
C ARG A 218 -52.07 -6.08 42.82
N LEU A 219 -52.92 -6.61 41.94
CA LEU A 219 -52.61 -7.79 41.12
C LEU A 219 -51.43 -7.53 40.16
N ALA A 220 -51.37 -6.35 39.55
CA ALA A 220 -50.23 -5.96 38.73
C ALA A 220 -48.93 -5.88 39.54
N ALA A 221 -48.97 -5.30 40.75
CA ALA A 221 -47.81 -5.26 41.64
C ALA A 221 -47.34 -6.67 42.06
N GLU A 222 -48.27 -7.59 42.32
CA GLU A 222 -47.95 -9.00 42.65
C GLU A 222 -47.31 -9.74 41.47
N GLN A 223 -47.73 -9.46 40.24
CA GLN A 223 -47.14 -10.05 39.04
C GLN A 223 -45.78 -9.45 38.69
N VAL A 224 -45.61 -8.12 38.87
CA VAL A 224 -44.38 -7.41 38.52
C VAL A 224 -43.29 -7.56 39.59
N ALA A 225 -43.65 -7.78 40.86
CA ALA A 225 -42.69 -8.00 41.94
C ALA A 225 -41.65 -9.12 41.66
N PRO A 226 -42.01 -10.33 41.23
CA PRO A 226 -41.03 -11.37 40.89
C PRO A 226 -40.20 -11.00 39.66
N GLU A 227 -40.76 -10.29 38.68
CA GLU A 227 -39.99 -9.81 37.51
C GLU A 227 -38.95 -8.77 37.92
N ILE A 228 -39.30 -7.83 38.81
CA ILE A 228 -38.35 -6.85 39.37
C ILE A 228 -37.23 -7.58 40.13
N GLN A 229 -37.55 -8.59 40.93
CA GLN A 229 -36.56 -9.38 41.65
C GLN A 229 -35.64 -10.15 40.70
N GLU A 230 -36.18 -10.79 39.68
CA GLU A 230 -35.37 -11.53 38.70
C GLU A 230 -34.51 -10.59 37.87
N ASN A 231 -35.02 -9.42 37.46
CA ASN A 231 -34.25 -8.39 36.76
C ASN A 231 -33.13 -7.84 37.66
N ALA A 232 -33.39 -7.60 38.94
CA ALA A 232 -32.34 -7.19 39.89
C ALA A 232 -31.25 -8.27 40.01
N ARG A 233 -31.65 -9.55 40.08
CA ARG A 233 -30.70 -10.68 40.07
C ARG A 233 -29.89 -10.74 38.79
N GLN A 234 -30.50 -10.50 37.63
CA GLN A 234 -29.80 -10.44 36.34
C GLN A 234 -28.78 -9.30 36.30
N VAL A 235 -29.13 -8.11 36.78
CA VAL A 235 -28.21 -6.97 36.86
C VAL A 235 -27.02 -7.27 37.79
N GLU A 236 -27.25 -7.94 38.92
CA GLU A 236 -26.16 -8.40 39.80
C GLU A 236 -25.25 -9.41 39.10
N LEU A 237 -25.82 -10.36 38.34
CA LEU A 237 -25.06 -11.34 37.57
C LEU A 237 -24.25 -10.68 36.45
N GLU A 238 -24.84 -9.73 35.71
CA GLU A 238 -24.15 -8.97 34.66
C GLU A 238 -22.99 -8.15 35.23
N ARG A 239 -23.19 -7.52 36.38
CA ARG A 239 -22.13 -6.80 37.09
C ARG A 239 -21.00 -7.73 37.50
N ALA A 240 -21.33 -8.89 38.08
CA ALA A 240 -20.31 -9.88 38.45
C ALA A 240 -19.54 -10.38 37.22
N LEU A 241 -20.24 -10.64 36.10
CA LEU A 241 -19.60 -11.03 34.83
C LEU A 241 -18.66 -9.93 34.33
N PHE A 242 -19.10 -8.67 34.33
CA PHE A 242 -18.27 -7.54 33.92
C PHE A 242 -17.00 -7.42 34.78
N GLU A 243 -17.13 -7.55 36.10
CA GLU A 243 -15.98 -7.54 37.03
C GLU A 243 -15.02 -8.71 36.74
N THR A 244 -15.53 -9.92 36.46
CA THR A 244 -14.68 -11.07 36.08
C THR A 244 -13.98 -10.88 34.74
N GLU A 245 -14.65 -10.31 33.74
CA GLU A 245 -14.04 -9.99 32.45
C GLU A 245 -12.94 -8.95 32.59
N GLN A 246 -13.15 -7.93 33.43
CA GLN A 246 -12.15 -6.92 33.69
C GLN A 246 -10.90 -7.55 34.31
N LEU A 247 -11.06 -8.38 35.34
CA LEU A 247 -9.96 -9.12 35.96
C LEU A 247 -9.25 -10.03 34.96
N LEU A 248 -9.99 -10.70 34.08
CA LEU A 248 -9.40 -11.52 33.03
C LEU A 248 -8.56 -10.68 32.07
N ARG A 249 -9.06 -9.52 31.63
CA ARG A 249 -8.32 -8.59 30.76
C ARG A 249 -7.05 -8.11 31.44
N GLU A 250 -7.13 -7.70 32.70
CA GLU A 250 -5.96 -7.28 33.48
C GLU A 250 -4.92 -8.42 33.61
N ALA A 251 -5.38 -9.65 33.89
CA ALA A 251 -4.51 -10.82 33.94
C ALA A 251 -3.85 -11.13 32.59
N THR A 252 -4.59 -11.03 31.47
CA THR A 252 -4.02 -11.23 30.12
C THR A 252 -2.99 -10.18 29.77
N GLN A 253 -3.23 -8.90 30.10
CA GLN A 253 -2.26 -7.82 29.89
C GLN A 253 -1.00 -8.02 30.73
N ALA A 254 -1.15 -8.50 31.98
CA ALA A 254 0.00 -8.84 32.82
C ALA A 254 0.83 -9.99 32.22
N LEU A 255 0.18 -11.04 31.70
CA LEU A 255 0.85 -12.15 31.01
C LEU A 255 1.56 -11.70 29.74
N GLU A 256 0.95 -10.83 28.93
CA GLU A 256 1.57 -10.27 27.72
C GLU A 256 2.80 -9.43 28.06
N LYS A 257 2.71 -8.58 29.09
CA LYS A 257 3.87 -7.80 29.57
C LYS A 257 5.01 -8.73 30.00
N GLN A 258 4.71 -9.76 30.79
CA GLN A 258 5.71 -10.76 31.19
C GLN A 258 6.34 -11.43 29.96
N ARG A 259 5.53 -11.83 28.97
CA ARG A 259 6.03 -12.45 27.74
C ARG A 259 6.96 -11.51 26.97
N LEU A 260 6.57 -10.24 26.78
CA LEU A 260 7.39 -9.25 26.09
C LEU A 260 8.71 -8.99 26.84
N ASP A 261 8.66 -8.91 28.17
CA ASP A 261 9.86 -8.76 29.01
C ASP A 261 10.80 -9.96 28.88
N PHE A 262 10.27 -11.18 28.83
CA PHE A 262 11.06 -12.39 28.58
C PHE A 262 11.66 -12.41 27.17
N GLU A 263 10.88 -12.11 26.14
CA GLU A 263 11.37 -12.03 24.76
C GLU A 263 12.47 -10.98 24.61
N ARG A 264 12.32 -9.83 25.27
CA ARG A 264 13.35 -8.79 25.31
C ARG A 264 14.63 -9.27 25.97
N LYS A 265 14.54 -9.88 27.17
CA LYS A 265 15.72 -10.44 27.86
C LYS A 265 16.43 -11.49 27.02
N LEU A 266 15.68 -12.32 26.28
CA LEU A 266 16.24 -13.33 25.40
C LEU A 266 17.01 -12.70 24.23
N ARG A 267 16.47 -11.62 23.63
CA ARG A 267 17.18 -10.85 22.58
C ARG A 267 18.42 -10.16 23.12
N GLU A 268 18.36 -9.57 24.30
CA GLU A 268 19.51 -8.95 24.96
C GLU A 268 20.62 -9.98 25.21
N GLN A 269 20.27 -11.19 25.68
CA GLN A 269 21.21 -12.30 25.82
C GLN A 269 21.79 -12.75 24.47
N ASP A 270 20.99 -12.85 23.41
CA ASP A 270 21.47 -13.21 22.07
C ASP A 270 22.46 -12.17 21.53
N VAL A 271 22.19 -10.88 21.71
CA VAL A 271 23.13 -9.80 21.35
C VAL A 271 24.43 -9.93 22.13
N ILE A 272 24.37 -10.11 23.46
CA ILE A 272 25.56 -10.31 24.30
C ILE A 272 26.36 -11.54 23.83
N MET A 273 25.69 -12.64 23.51
CA MET A 273 26.35 -13.86 23.03
C MET A 273 26.99 -13.67 21.66
N LYS A 274 26.33 -12.94 20.75
CA LYS A 274 26.90 -12.57 19.44
C LYS A 274 28.10 -11.64 19.57
N GLU A 275 28.04 -10.66 20.46
CA GLU A 275 29.16 -9.76 20.74
C GLU A 275 30.35 -10.53 21.33
N ARG A 276 30.11 -11.45 22.28
CA ARG A 276 31.14 -12.34 22.82
C ARG A 276 31.74 -13.24 21.74
N ALA A 277 30.92 -13.82 20.88
CA ALA A 277 31.38 -14.64 19.77
C ALA A 277 32.22 -13.82 18.77
N ALA A 278 31.77 -12.61 18.41
CA ALA A 278 32.50 -11.72 17.52
C ALA A 278 33.82 -11.25 18.13
N ALA A 279 33.85 -10.91 19.42
CA ALA A 279 35.07 -10.57 20.14
C ALA A 279 36.06 -11.74 20.16
N ALA A 280 35.58 -12.95 20.47
CA ALA A 280 36.41 -14.15 20.43
C ALA A 280 36.96 -14.41 19.02
N LEU A 281 36.14 -14.25 17.97
CA LEU A 281 36.58 -14.38 16.57
C LEU A 281 37.69 -13.37 16.23
N ARG A 282 37.55 -12.11 16.64
CA ARG A 282 38.61 -11.10 16.44
C ARG A 282 39.90 -11.48 17.15
N GLU A 283 39.83 -11.94 18.40
CA GLU A 283 41.01 -12.43 19.12
C GLU A 283 41.66 -13.63 18.42
N TYR A 284 40.85 -14.56 17.89
CA TYR A 284 41.37 -15.68 17.10
C TYR A 284 42.04 -15.21 15.80
N GLU A 285 41.42 -14.29 15.06
CA GLU A 285 41.99 -13.70 13.85
C GLU A 285 43.30 -12.96 14.13
N GLU A 286 43.37 -12.19 15.22
CA GLU A 286 44.58 -11.51 15.66
C GLU A 286 45.70 -12.51 15.99
N ARG A 287 45.37 -13.62 16.69
CA ARG A 287 46.34 -14.69 16.98
C ARG A 287 46.84 -15.37 15.70
N ILE A 288 45.96 -15.64 14.75
CA ILE A 288 46.35 -16.20 13.44
C ILE A 288 47.25 -15.22 12.70
N ALA A 289 46.89 -13.94 12.66
CA ALA A 289 47.70 -12.90 12.02
C ALA A 289 49.08 -12.75 12.67
N GLU A 290 49.16 -12.90 13.99
CA GLU A 290 50.44 -12.88 14.72
C GLU A 290 51.29 -14.12 14.41
N ILE A 291 50.68 -15.31 14.38
CA ILE A 291 51.35 -16.54 13.94
C ILE A 291 51.88 -16.37 12.50
N ASP A 292 51.08 -15.80 11.61
CA ASP A 292 51.50 -15.53 10.23
C ASP A 292 52.65 -14.54 10.14
N ARG A 293 52.67 -13.48 10.96
CA ARG A 293 53.80 -12.55 11.06
C ARG A 293 55.07 -13.27 11.51
N VAL A 294 54.96 -14.08 12.56
CA VAL A 294 56.09 -14.88 13.08
C VAL A 294 56.60 -15.86 12.01
N ASN A 295 55.70 -16.54 11.30
CA ASN A 295 56.05 -17.46 10.22
C ASN A 295 56.75 -16.73 9.07
N ARG A 296 56.25 -15.57 8.64
CA ARG A 296 56.89 -14.76 7.59
C ARG A 296 58.28 -14.29 8.00
N LEU A 297 58.46 -13.88 9.24
CA LEU A 297 59.78 -13.51 9.78
C LEU A 297 60.73 -14.72 9.83
N ALA A 298 60.22 -15.89 10.24
CA ALA A 298 61.01 -17.13 10.25
C ALA A 298 61.39 -17.60 8.83
N GLU A 299 60.48 -17.49 7.86
CA GLU A 299 60.76 -17.77 6.45
C GLU A 299 61.78 -16.81 5.85
N ALA A 300 61.67 -15.50 6.15
CA ALA A 300 62.65 -14.51 5.74
C ALA A 300 64.04 -14.80 6.32
N ALA A 301 64.11 -15.19 7.60
CA ALA A 301 65.37 -15.58 8.25
C ALA A 301 65.97 -16.87 7.66
N ARG A 302 65.14 -17.85 7.26
CA ARG A 302 65.61 -19.06 6.55
C ARG A 302 66.17 -18.70 5.18
N LYS A 303 65.44 -17.91 4.39
CA LYS A 303 65.90 -17.43 3.08
C LYS A 303 67.21 -16.64 3.17
N GLN A 304 67.38 -15.82 4.20
CA GLN A 304 68.63 -15.10 4.41
C GLN A 304 69.82 -16.03 4.69
N ARG A 305 69.61 -17.12 5.45
CA ARG A 305 70.64 -18.14 5.68
C ARG A 305 70.95 -18.94 4.43
N ASP A 306 69.93 -19.33 3.67
CA ASP A 306 70.11 -20.11 2.44
C ASP A 306 70.91 -19.31 1.39
N VAL A 307 70.64 -18.02 1.24
CA VAL A 307 71.38 -17.12 0.34
C VAL A 307 72.82 -16.92 0.81
N ALA A 308 73.05 -16.75 2.11
CA ALA A 308 74.41 -16.62 2.65
C ALA A 308 75.26 -17.88 2.38
N SER A 309 74.67 -19.06 2.56
CA SER A 309 75.35 -20.33 2.26
C SER A 309 75.61 -20.56 0.76
N GLN A 310 74.77 -20.00 -0.13
CA GLN A 310 75.01 -20.07 -1.58
C GLN A 310 76.17 -19.20 -2.04
N ILE A 311 76.33 -18.01 -1.45
CA ILE A 311 77.46 -17.10 -1.76
C ILE A 311 78.79 -17.73 -1.32
N GLU A 312 78.82 -18.30 -0.11
CA GLU A 312 80.02 -18.98 0.43
C GLU A 312 80.43 -20.19 -0.41
N ALA A 313 79.46 -20.95 -0.95
CA ALA A 313 79.74 -22.06 -1.85
C ALA A 313 80.34 -21.61 -3.20
N GLN A 314 79.86 -20.50 -3.76
CA GLN A 314 80.39 -19.97 -5.03
C GLN A 314 81.82 -19.43 -4.88
N GLU A 315 82.13 -18.75 -3.77
CA GLU A 315 83.49 -18.27 -3.50
C GLU A 315 84.49 -19.43 -3.38
N MET A 316 84.09 -20.54 -2.75
CA MET A 316 84.92 -21.75 -2.66
C MET A 316 85.17 -22.41 -4.02
N ASP A 317 84.16 -22.45 -4.89
CA ASP A 317 84.29 -23.03 -6.24
C ASP A 317 85.22 -22.20 -7.14
N ASP A 318 85.10 -20.87 -7.09
CA ASP A 318 85.96 -19.96 -7.86
C ASP A 318 87.43 -20.02 -7.39
N GLU A 319 87.65 -20.14 -6.08
CA GLU A 319 89.00 -20.32 -5.51
C GLU A 319 89.59 -21.68 -5.90
N ALA A 320 88.79 -22.75 -5.90
CA ALA A 320 89.20 -24.07 -6.36
C ALA A 320 89.61 -24.08 -7.84
N GLN A 321 88.85 -23.40 -8.71
CA GLN A 321 89.19 -23.28 -10.13
C GLN A 321 90.49 -22.49 -10.34
N ARG A 322 90.70 -21.40 -9.59
CA ARG A 322 91.95 -20.64 -9.66
C ARG A 322 93.16 -21.48 -9.26
N MET A 323 93.04 -22.27 -8.18
CA MET A 323 94.10 -23.18 -7.74
C MET A 323 94.43 -24.25 -8.80
N LEU A 324 93.42 -24.79 -9.50
CA LEU A 324 93.63 -25.75 -10.57
C LEU A 324 94.38 -25.15 -11.77
N LEU A 325 94.04 -23.91 -12.16
CA LEU A 325 94.73 -23.19 -13.23
C LEU A 325 96.19 -22.91 -12.85
N VAL A 326 96.46 -22.44 -11.62
CA VAL A 326 97.84 -22.24 -11.11
C VAL A 326 98.63 -23.55 -11.08
N ALA A 327 98.02 -24.65 -10.61
CA ALA A 327 98.65 -25.97 -10.62
C ALA A 327 98.98 -26.43 -12.06
N ARG A 328 98.11 -26.13 -13.02
CA ARG A 328 98.32 -26.46 -14.44
C ARG A 328 99.43 -25.61 -15.07
N CYS A 329 99.54 -24.32 -14.74
CA CYS A 329 100.66 -23.46 -15.12
C CYS A 329 102.01 -24.01 -14.64
N ARG A 330 102.04 -24.59 -13.43
CA ARG A 330 103.23 -25.19 -12.82
C ARG A 330 103.53 -26.61 -13.31
N SER A 331 102.66 -27.21 -14.12
CA SER A 331 102.89 -28.56 -14.63
C SER A 331 104.10 -28.60 -15.58
N ALA A 332 104.97 -29.60 -15.40
CA ALA A 332 106.21 -29.73 -16.17
C ALA A 332 105.96 -29.84 -17.69
N SER A 333 104.83 -30.44 -18.09
CA SER A 333 104.43 -30.51 -19.50
C SER A 333 104.10 -29.14 -20.07
N VAL A 334 103.30 -28.33 -19.36
CA VAL A 334 102.95 -26.98 -19.83
C VAL A 334 104.19 -26.08 -19.85
N GLN A 335 105.03 -26.14 -18.83
CA GLN A 335 106.27 -25.36 -18.80
C GLN A 335 107.24 -25.73 -19.93
N ARG A 336 107.37 -27.03 -20.25
CA ARG A 336 108.19 -27.48 -21.38
C ARG A 336 107.66 -26.96 -22.71
N ASP A 337 106.35 -27.05 -22.91
CA ASP A 337 105.74 -26.71 -24.18
C ASP A 337 105.73 -25.17 -24.40
N LEU A 338 105.51 -24.40 -23.32
CA LEU A 338 105.53 -22.94 -23.31
C LEU A 338 106.94 -22.35 -23.15
N ARG A 339 107.98 -23.18 -23.04
CA ARG A 339 109.34 -22.77 -22.71
C ARG A 339 109.90 -21.62 -23.56
N PRO A 340 109.67 -21.55 -24.88
CA PRO A 340 110.09 -20.38 -25.67
C PRO A 340 109.47 -19.06 -25.24
N PHE A 341 108.34 -19.06 -24.54
CA PHE A 341 107.67 -17.86 -24.04
C PHE A 341 108.03 -17.57 -22.59
N LEU A 342 108.29 -18.59 -21.79
CA LEU A 342 108.60 -18.46 -20.36
C LEU A 342 110.09 -18.16 -20.11
N ASP A 343 110.99 -18.64 -20.96
CA ASP A 343 112.43 -18.42 -20.79
C ASP A 343 112.80 -16.94 -20.95
N ALA A 344 113.68 -16.47 -20.07
CA ALA A 344 114.19 -15.10 -20.09
C ALA A 344 114.93 -14.85 -21.42
N GLY A 345 114.43 -13.87 -22.18
CA GLY A 345 115.01 -13.46 -23.44
C GLY A 345 114.97 -11.95 -23.57
N VAL A 346 115.85 -11.42 -24.41
CA VAL A 346 116.04 -9.97 -24.59
C VAL A 346 115.14 -9.40 -25.69
N TRP A 347 114.28 -10.19 -26.31
CA TRP A 347 113.42 -9.77 -27.41
C TRP A 347 111.94 -9.97 -27.08
N GLN A 348 111.09 -9.03 -27.50
CA GLN A 348 109.64 -9.14 -27.43
C GLN A 348 109.02 -9.02 -28.83
N PRO A 349 107.88 -9.67 -29.11
CA PRO A 349 107.15 -9.48 -30.35
C PRO A 349 106.82 -8.01 -30.60
N GLY A 350 107.12 -7.50 -31.80
CA GLY A 350 106.89 -6.09 -32.18
C GLY A 350 108.08 -5.15 -31.95
N ASP A 351 109.15 -5.59 -31.28
CA ASP A 351 110.37 -4.78 -31.13
C ASP A 351 111.14 -4.69 -32.46
N SER A 352 111.18 -3.49 -33.04
CA SER A 352 111.81 -3.20 -34.33
C SER A 352 113.14 -2.43 -34.24
N ARG A 353 113.62 -2.08 -33.04
CA ARG A 353 114.79 -1.20 -32.84
C ARG A 353 115.85 -1.85 -31.95
N THR A 354 117.04 -2.06 -32.49
CA THR A 354 118.23 -2.63 -31.83
C THR A 354 118.90 -1.72 -30.79
N THR A 355 118.27 -0.58 -30.41
CA THR A 355 118.89 0.46 -29.58
C THR A 355 118.30 0.61 -28.16
N ARG A 356 117.32 -0.22 -27.77
CA ARG A 356 116.92 -0.33 -26.35
C ARG A 356 117.71 -1.45 -25.68
N ARG A 357 118.35 -1.16 -24.55
CA ARG A 357 118.80 -2.19 -23.60
C ARG A 357 117.53 -2.88 -23.09
N LEU A 358 117.17 -4.00 -23.70
CA LEU A 358 116.01 -4.79 -23.31
C LEU A 358 116.39 -5.65 -22.10
N GLU A 359 115.59 -5.57 -21.04
CA GLU A 359 115.75 -6.42 -19.86
C GLU A 359 115.40 -7.86 -20.24
N ALA A 360 116.27 -8.80 -19.86
CA ALA A 360 116.00 -10.22 -20.12
C ALA A 360 114.82 -10.67 -19.24
N GLY A 361 113.74 -11.12 -19.87
CA GLY A 361 112.53 -11.54 -19.17
C GLY A 361 111.66 -12.48 -20.00
N PRO A 362 110.62 -13.08 -19.41
CA PRO A 362 109.65 -13.88 -20.15
C PRO A 362 108.92 -12.99 -21.17
N MET A 363 108.24 -13.63 -22.11
CA MET A 363 107.49 -12.92 -23.13
C MET A 363 106.27 -12.23 -22.52
N SER A 364 105.97 -11.02 -22.99
CA SER A 364 104.76 -10.31 -22.56
C SER A 364 103.53 -10.93 -23.18
N TYR A 365 102.54 -11.26 -22.34
CA TYR A 365 101.25 -11.79 -22.81
C TYR A 365 100.53 -10.76 -23.68
N GLN A 366 100.58 -9.48 -23.32
CA GLN A 366 100.04 -8.40 -24.15
C GLN A 366 100.80 -8.26 -25.47
N ALA A 367 102.12 -8.44 -25.49
CA ALA A 367 102.90 -8.41 -26.73
C ALA A 367 102.54 -9.59 -27.66
N LEU A 368 102.34 -10.79 -27.11
CA LEU A 368 101.84 -11.96 -27.85
C LEU A 368 100.46 -11.69 -28.47
N LEU A 369 99.55 -11.10 -27.68
CA LEU A 369 98.21 -10.72 -28.13
C LEU A 369 98.26 -9.65 -29.23
N ALA A 370 99.05 -8.59 -29.03
CA ALA A 370 99.18 -7.49 -29.99
C ALA A 370 99.86 -7.91 -31.31
N PHE A 371 100.73 -8.92 -31.28
CA PHE A 371 101.34 -9.49 -32.47
C PHE A 371 100.41 -10.50 -33.20
N GLY A 372 99.19 -10.70 -32.69
CA GLY A 372 98.20 -11.62 -33.25
C GLY A 372 98.50 -13.10 -32.96
N ALA A 373 99.50 -13.42 -32.14
CA ALA A 373 99.92 -14.81 -31.90
C ALA A 373 98.89 -15.63 -31.11
N LEU A 374 97.94 -14.97 -30.46
CA LEU A 374 96.90 -15.59 -29.62
C LEU A 374 95.52 -15.62 -30.31
N GLU A 375 95.44 -15.30 -31.60
CA GLU A 375 94.22 -15.47 -32.36
C GLU A 375 94.06 -16.94 -32.78
N ASP A 376 92.91 -17.57 -32.51
CA ASP A 376 92.61 -18.98 -32.86
C ASP A 376 92.33 -19.14 -34.37
N ASN A 377 93.26 -18.68 -35.19
CA ASN A 377 93.24 -18.74 -36.64
C ASN A 377 94.64 -19.12 -37.18
N MET A 378 94.70 -19.43 -38.49
CA MET A 378 95.96 -19.85 -39.12
C MET A 378 97.05 -18.77 -39.09
N GLU A 379 96.68 -17.50 -39.15
CA GLU A 379 97.60 -16.37 -39.09
C GLU A 379 98.24 -16.25 -37.69
N GLY A 380 97.46 -16.44 -36.64
CA GLY A 380 97.92 -16.42 -35.25
C GLY A 380 98.85 -17.59 -34.93
N LEU A 381 98.55 -18.79 -35.45
CA LEU A 381 99.48 -19.92 -35.37
C LEU A 381 100.81 -19.61 -36.09
N GLN A 382 100.74 -18.93 -37.24
CA GLN A 382 101.92 -18.51 -38.00
C GLN A 382 102.75 -17.48 -37.26
N SER A 383 102.11 -16.50 -36.64
CA SER A 383 102.72 -15.52 -35.76
C SER A 383 103.37 -16.18 -34.55
N LEU A 384 102.67 -17.10 -33.87
CA LEU A 384 103.16 -17.83 -32.70
C LEU A 384 104.41 -18.65 -33.02
N LEU A 385 104.41 -19.37 -34.13
CA LEU A 385 105.55 -20.15 -34.61
C LEU A 385 106.75 -19.27 -34.97
N GLY A 386 106.50 -18.11 -35.58
CA GLY A 386 107.53 -17.13 -35.94
C GLY A 386 108.22 -16.54 -34.69
N ILE A 387 107.43 -16.27 -33.65
CA ILE A 387 107.89 -15.81 -32.34
C ILE A 387 108.71 -16.89 -31.63
N ALA A 388 108.16 -18.10 -31.47
CA ALA A 388 108.81 -19.18 -30.71
C ALA A 388 110.16 -19.63 -31.30
N ASN A 389 110.34 -19.49 -32.61
CA ASN A 389 111.61 -19.81 -33.27
C ASN A 389 112.56 -18.62 -33.43
N ALA A 390 112.18 -17.43 -32.96
CA ALA A 390 113.00 -16.23 -33.01
C ALA A 390 113.59 -15.99 -34.42
N ARG A 391 112.77 -16.23 -35.46
CA ARG A 391 113.06 -15.95 -36.88
C ARG A 391 112.10 -14.90 -37.45
N GLY A 392 111.25 -14.35 -36.59
CA GLY A 392 110.10 -13.51 -36.91
C GLY A 392 110.39 -12.06 -37.30
N CYS A 393 111.65 -11.60 -37.37
CA CYS A 393 111.94 -10.22 -37.79
C CYS A 393 111.59 -9.94 -39.28
N ASN A 394 111.30 -10.98 -40.07
CA ASN A 394 111.08 -10.86 -41.52
C ASN A 394 109.67 -11.26 -41.99
N MET A 395 108.71 -11.53 -41.08
CA MET A 395 107.43 -12.16 -41.47
C MET A 395 106.22 -11.22 -41.48
N VAL A 396 106.31 -10.02 -40.91
CA VAL A 396 105.23 -9.02 -40.98
C VAL A 396 105.78 -7.77 -41.67
N ASN A 397 105.40 -7.59 -42.93
CA ASN A 397 105.86 -6.59 -43.90
C ASN A 397 107.15 -6.93 -44.67
N ASN A 398 106.94 -7.37 -45.91
CA ASN A 398 107.87 -7.71 -46.99
C ASN A 398 108.77 -6.53 -47.44
N ARG A 399 109.35 -5.75 -46.51
CA ARG A 399 110.12 -4.51 -46.78
C ARG A 399 111.34 -4.26 -45.90
N VAL A 400 111.75 -5.19 -45.03
CA VAL A 400 113.06 -5.11 -44.38
C VAL A 400 113.91 -6.28 -44.86
N HIS A 401 114.74 -6.01 -45.86
CA HIS A 401 115.85 -6.88 -46.22
C HIS A 401 116.67 -7.19 -44.98
N GLY A 402 116.90 -8.48 -44.78
CA GLY A 402 117.58 -8.99 -43.60
C GLY A 402 118.92 -8.31 -43.38
N ILE A 403 119.09 -7.77 -42.17
CA ILE A 403 120.41 -7.75 -41.56
C ILE A 403 120.62 -9.19 -41.09
N LYS A 404 120.97 -10.09 -42.02
CA LYS A 404 121.84 -11.22 -41.67
C LYS A 404 123.21 -10.61 -41.37
N GLY A 405 123.31 -9.94 -40.23
CA GLY A 405 124.60 -9.67 -39.63
C GLY A 405 125.26 -11.04 -39.35
N PRO A 406 126.59 -11.12 -39.32
CA PRO A 406 127.29 -12.36 -38.98
C PRO A 406 126.91 -12.95 -37.60
N ASN A 407 126.13 -12.22 -36.77
CA ASN A 407 125.88 -12.49 -35.36
C ASN A 407 124.40 -12.76 -35.02
N GLY A 408 123.72 -13.73 -35.66
CA GLY A 408 122.47 -14.34 -35.15
C GLY A 408 121.25 -13.43 -34.87
N HIS A 409 120.17 -14.00 -34.31
CA HIS A 409 119.02 -13.24 -33.76
C HIS A 409 119.41 -12.68 -32.37
N PRO A 410 118.98 -11.47 -31.97
CA PRO A 410 119.37 -10.87 -30.67
C PRO A 410 118.99 -11.74 -29.47
N ASP A 411 117.93 -12.53 -29.63
CA ASP A 411 117.50 -13.55 -28.67
C ASP A 411 118.06 -14.92 -29.07
N ALA A 412 119.36 -15.12 -28.82
CA ALA A 412 120.03 -16.39 -29.05
C ALA A 412 119.80 -17.37 -27.90
N ASP A 413 119.64 -16.86 -26.67
CA ASP A 413 119.65 -17.65 -25.43
C ASP A 413 118.30 -18.30 -25.09
N ARG A 414 117.19 -17.77 -25.64
CA ARG A 414 115.85 -18.31 -25.43
C ARG A 414 115.66 -19.64 -26.17
N THR A 415 115.06 -20.63 -25.51
CA THR A 415 114.76 -21.94 -26.10
C THR A 415 113.86 -21.78 -27.33
N LYS A 416 114.20 -22.47 -28.42
CA LYS A 416 113.45 -22.44 -29.69
C LYS A 416 112.85 -23.82 -29.93
N TRP A 417 111.66 -23.88 -30.52
CA TRP A 417 111.03 -25.17 -30.87
C TRP A 417 111.81 -25.95 -31.94
N GLY A 418 112.59 -25.25 -32.78
CA GLY A 418 113.39 -25.89 -33.84
C GLY A 418 112.56 -26.35 -35.04
N TYR A 419 111.27 -26.00 -35.09
CA TYR A 419 110.38 -26.27 -36.20
C TYR A 419 110.69 -25.39 -37.42
N ASP A 420 110.36 -25.86 -38.63
CA ASP A 420 110.44 -25.02 -39.82
C ASP A 420 109.42 -23.88 -39.69
N VAL A 421 109.82 -22.66 -40.07
CA VAL A 421 108.97 -21.47 -39.99
C VAL A 421 107.83 -21.53 -41.03
N THR A 422 108.01 -22.33 -42.08
CA THR A 422 107.06 -22.48 -43.17
C THR A 422 106.00 -23.51 -42.79
N PHE A 423 104.74 -23.08 -42.65
CA PHE A 423 103.62 -23.96 -42.29
C PHE A 423 103.47 -25.17 -43.22
N SER A 424 103.74 -25.00 -44.51
CA SER A 424 103.67 -26.09 -45.51
C SER A 424 104.71 -27.20 -45.31
N LYS A 425 105.72 -26.98 -44.47
CA LYS A 425 106.78 -27.96 -44.16
C LYS A 425 106.62 -28.60 -42.79
N LEU A 426 105.66 -28.14 -41.98
CA LEU A 426 105.36 -28.76 -40.69
C LEU A 426 104.65 -30.10 -40.91
N SER A 427 105.03 -31.09 -40.12
CA SER A 427 104.23 -32.30 -39.98
C SER A 427 102.90 -31.98 -39.30
N ARG A 428 101.89 -32.85 -39.51
CA ARG A 428 100.57 -32.70 -38.86
C ARG A 428 100.67 -32.71 -37.34
N GLU A 429 101.61 -33.46 -36.78
CA GLU A 429 101.86 -33.54 -35.34
C GLU A 429 102.41 -32.21 -34.80
N GLN A 430 103.36 -31.60 -35.50
CA GLN A 430 103.89 -30.27 -35.13
C GLN A 430 102.81 -29.18 -35.21
N LEU A 431 101.95 -29.23 -36.23
CA LEU A 431 100.83 -28.29 -36.36
C LEU A 431 99.84 -28.43 -35.19
N ALA A 432 99.47 -29.66 -34.83
CA ALA A 432 98.59 -29.94 -33.70
C ALA A 432 99.21 -29.52 -32.36
N GLU A 433 100.53 -29.65 -32.22
CA GLU A 433 101.25 -29.19 -31.04
C GLU A 433 101.25 -27.66 -30.92
N VAL A 434 101.53 -26.93 -32.01
CA VAL A 434 101.47 -25.46 -32.02
C VAL A 434 100.06 -24.97 -31.69
N GLN A 435 99.01 -25.60 -32.23
CA GLN A 435 97.61 -25.30 -31.90
C GLN A 435 97.29 -25.54 -30.42
N ARG A 436 97.73 -26.67 -29.88
CA ARG A 436 97.55 -26.99 -28.45
C ARG A 436 98.26 -25.97 -27.57
N ILE A 437 99.47 -25.56 -27.93
CA ILE A 437 100.25 -24.56 -27.19
C ILE A 437 99.58 -23.19 -27.28
N GLN A 438 99.09 -22.78 -28.45
CA GLN A 438 98.33 -21.54 -28.59
C GLN A 438 97.11 -21.53 -27.66
N LYS A 439 96.34 -22.62 -27.62
CA LYS A 439 95.20 -22.77 -26.70
C LYS A 439 95.62 -22.72 -25.23
N LEU A 440 96.75 -23.34 -24.88
CA LEU A 440 97.30 -23.24 -23.52
C LEU A 440 97.69 -21.81 -23.16
N LEU A 441 98.27 -21.04 -24.09
CA LEU A 441 98.59 -19.63 -23.85
C LEU A 441 97.34 -18.76 -23.73
N ILE A 442 96.29 -19.01 -24.52
CA ILE A 442 95.02 -18.29 -24.41
C ILE A 442 94.33 -18.59 -23.07
N GLU A 443 94.28 -19.87 -22.69
CA GLU A 443 93.63 -20.35 -21.46
C GLU A 443 94.38 -19.93 -20.19
N LEU A 444 95.70 -20.14 -20.17
CA LEU A 444 96.53 -19.93 -18.98
C LEU A 444 97.23 -18.58 -18.96
N GLY A 445 97.20 -17.83 -20.06
CA GLY A 445 97.91 -16.56 -20.22
C GLY A 445 97.69 -15.56 -19.10
N PRO A 446 96.43 -15.23 -18.73
CA PRO A 446 96.16 -14.35 -17.60
C PRO A 446 96.74 -14.87 -16.28
N THR A 447 96.58 -16.16 -15.98
CA THR A 447 97.12 -16.79 -14.75
C THR A 447 98.66 -16.84 -14.77
N LEU A 448 99.28 -17.06 -15.92
CA LEU A 448 100.73 -17.02 -16.10
C LEU A 448 101.29 -15.62 -15.86
N VAL A 449 100.54 -14.55 -16.19
CA VAL A 449 100.90 -13.17 -15.84
C VAL A 449 100.75 -12.91 -14.35
N GLU A 450 99.64 -13.37 -13.73
CA GLU A 450 99.44 -13.25 -12.28
C GLU A 450 100.54 -13.95 -11.46
N GLU A 451 100.97 -15.13 -11.91
CA GLU A 451 102.05 -15.91 -11.31
C GLU A 451 103.46 -15.41 -11.73
N GLY A 452 103.56 -14.37 -12.55
CA GLY A 452 104.83 -13.77 -12.98
C GLY A 452 105.67 -14.62 -13.94
N MET A 453 105.08 -15.65 -14.55
CA MET A 453 105.73 -16.53 -15.52
C MET A 453 105.74 -15.96 -16.94
N LEU A 454 104.76 -15.13 -17.28
CA LEU A 454 104.76 -14.25 -18.45
C LEU A 454 104.86 -12.79 -18.00
N ALA A 455 105.49 -11.95 -18.82
CA ALA A 455 105.47 -10.51 -18.56
C ALA A 455 104.08 -9.95 -18.84
N ARG A 456 103.75 -8.84 -18.17
CA ARG A 456 102.46 -8.18 -18.33
C ARG A 456 102.29 -7.55 -19.70
#